data_AF-A0A9D5SCI2-F1
#
_entry.id   AF-A0A9D5SCI2-F1
#
_cell.length_a   1.000
_cell.length_b   1.000
_cell.length_c   1.000
_cell.angle_alpha   90.00
_cell.angle_beta   90.00
_cell.angle_gamma   90.00
#
_symmetry.space_group_name_H-M   'P 1'
#
loop_
_entity.id
_entity.type
_entity.pdbx_description
1 polymer ?
#
loop_
_entity_poly.entity_id
_entity_poly.type
_entity_poly.pdbx_seq_one_letter_code
_entity_poly.pdbx_strand_id
1 'polypeptide(L)'
;MKKLTNITVASDNPSYSSAGGVLYNKNKTEILRVPAGIKGHFEIPKSVTTIGKYAFCHCSGLTSITIPNTVTTIKDEAFYDCSNLTSIIIPESVTTIENKAFSGCFNLTNITIPNTVTTIGNDAFSYCSSLTNITIPESVTTIGNYAFSNCSSLTSITIPNTVTTIGKYAFSNCSSLTSITIPKSVTYIGEHAFSYCTNINIVVENSKKNVDYDISTFQGCKSLKWAK
;
A
#
# COMPACT_ATOMS: atom_id res chain seq x y z
N MET A 1 23.62 -14.27 -2.97
CA MET A 1 22.95 -15.39 -2.27
C MET A 1 22.00 -16.09 -3.24
N LYS A 2 21.91 -17.43 -3.20
CA LYS A 2 20.92 -18.18 -4.00
C LYS A 2 19.52 -17.93 -3.41
N LYS A 3 18.53 -17.63 -4.26
CA LYS A 3 17.12 -17.47 -3.85
C LYS A 3 16.38 -18.79 -4.04
N LEU A 4 15.43 -19.09 -3.16
CA LEU A 4 14.52 -20.23 -3.34
C LEU A 4 13.73 -20.04 -4.63
N THR A 5 13.66 -21.07 -5.48
CA THR A 5 12.96 -21.03 -6.77
C THR A 5 11.78 -22.00 -6.84
N ASN A 6 11.67 -22.95 -5.92
CA ASN A 6 10.66 -24.00 -5.97
C ASN A 6 10.32 -24.52 -4.57
N ILE A 7 9.04 -24.79 -4.31
CA ILE A 7 8.53 -25.49 -3.14
C ILE A 7 7.67 -26.65 -3.63
N THR A 8 7.96 -27.86 -3.13
CA THR A 8 7.19 -29.06 -3.40
C THR A 8 6.59 -29.61 -2.11
N VAL A 9 5.34 -30.07 -2.18
CA VAL A 9 4.62 -30.71 -1.08
C VAL A 9 4.22 -32.11 -1.53
N ALA A 10 4.42 -33.12 -0.67
CA ALA A 10 3.99 -34.49 -0.93
C ALA A 10 2.46 -34.56 -1.17
N SER A 11 2.01 -35.40 -2.10
CA SER A 11 0.60 -35.44 -2.54
C SER A 11 -0.37 -35.82 -1.42
N ASP A 12 0.09 -36.66 -0.49
CA ASP A 12 -0.62 -37.15 0.69
C ASP A 12 -0.58 -36.18 1.88
N ASN A 13 0.12 -35.04 1.77
CA ASN A 13 0.13 -34.04 2.84
C ASN A 13 -1.29 -33.54 3.13
N PRO A 14 -1.80 -33.66 4.37
CA PRO A 14 -3.20 -33.37 4.66
C PRO A 14 -3.51 -31.86 4.71
N SER A 15 -2.49 -31.00 4.83
CA SER A 15 -2.66 -29.58 5.18
C SER A 15 -2.27 -28.63 4.06
N TYR A 16 -1.34 -29.03 3.20
CA TYR A 16 -0.72 -28.16 2.21
C TYR A 16 -0.74 -28.80 0.82
N SER A 17 -0.52 -27.95 -0.17
CA SER A 17 -0.26 -28.39 -1.53
C SER A 17 0.72 -27.45 -2.21
N SER A 18 1.39 -27.93 -3.26
CA SER A 18 2.20 -27.09 -4.13
C SER A 18 1.73 -27.16 -5.56
N ALA A 19 1.82 -26.06 -6.29
CA ALA A 19 1.58 -26.00 -7.73
C ALA A 19 2.49 -24.94 -8.36
N GLY A 20 3.12 -25.24 -9.50
CA GLY A 20 4.06 -24.30 -10.15
C GLY A 20 5.21 -23.84 -9.24
N GLY A 21 5.58 -24.66 -8.25
CA GLY A 21 6.59 -24.34 -7.24
C GLY A 21 6.19 -23.35 -6.15
N VAL A 22 4.90 -22.99 -6.08
CA VAL A 22 4.31 -22.15 -5.03
C VAL A 22 3.65 -23.02 -3.97
N LEU A 23 3.75 -22.59 -2.71
CA LEU A 23 3.10 -23.22 -1.56
C LEU A 23 1.71 -22.63 -1.31
N TYR A 24 0.74 -23.52 -1.15
CA TYR A 24 -0.64 -23.19 -0.83
C TYR A 24 -1.14 -23.98 0.38
N ASN A 25 -2.28 -23.57 0.93
CA ASN A 25 -3.10 -24.49 1.73
C ASN A 25 -3.59 -25.69 0.89
N LYS A 26 -4.14 -26.73 1.54
CA LYS A 26 -4.54 -27.98 0.84
C LYS A 26 -5.48 -27.73 -0.33
N ASN A 27 -6.44 -26.82 -0.17
CA ASN A 27 -7.49 -26.52 -1.15
C ASN A 27 -7.07 -25.49 -2.21
N LYS A 28 -5.85 -24.96 -2.16
CA LYS A 28 -5.33 -23.90 -3.06
C LYS A 28 -6.19 -22.64 -3.08
N THR A 29 -6.78 -22.30 -1.94
CA THR A 29 -7.52 -21.05 -1.72
C THR A 29 -6.67 -19.96 -1.07
N GLU A 30 -5.52 -20.32 -0.48
CA GLU A 30 -4.56 -19.36 0.08
C GLU A 30 -3.16 -19.62 -0.46
N ILE A 31 -2.51 -18.57 -0.97
CA ILE A 31 -1.06 -18.59 -1.26
C ILE A 31 -0.34 -18.33 0.05
N LEU A 32 0.46 -19.30 0.50
CA LEU A 32 1.23 -19.20 1.73
C LEU A 32 2.66 -18.71 1.46
N ARG A 33 3.27 -19.15 0.35
CA ARG A 33 4.62 -18.74 -0.01
C ARG A 33 4.91 -18.90 -1.50
N VAL A 34 5.35 -17.83 -2.11
CA VAL A 34 5.98 -17.79 -3.43
C VAL A 34 7.49 -17.75 -3.23
N PRO A 35 8.26 -18.59 -3.94
CA PRO A 35 9.72 -18.54 -3.86
C PRO A 35 10.28 -17.18 -4.32
N ALA A 36 11.11 -16.52 -3.50
CA ALA A 36 11.66 -15.20 -3.81
C ALA A 36 12.49 -15.12 -5.11
N GLY A 37 12.86 -16.27 -5.69
CA GLY A 37 13.54 -16.41 -6.96
C GLY A 37 12.63 -16.37 -8.20
N ILE A 38 11.31 -16.18 -8.06
CA ILE A 38 10.41 -15.98 -9.20
C ILE A 38 10.83 -14.75 -10.02
N LYS A 39 10.53 -14.77 -11.32
CA LYS A 39 10.88 -13.70 -12.25
C LYS A 39 9.70 -13.38 -13.18
N GLY A 40 9.60 -12.12 -13.58
CA GLY A 40 8.64 -11.67 -14.58
C GLY A 40 7.21 -11.58 -14.04
N HIS A 41 6.26 -12.00 -14.86
CA HIS A 41 4.84 -11.98 -14.53
C HIS A 41 4.45 -13.18 -13.66
N PHE A 42 3.55 -12.97 -12.70
CA PHE A 42 2.87 -14.04 -11.97
C PHE A 42 1.35 -13.91 -12.11
N GLU A 43 0.67 -15.01 -12.48
CA GLU A 43 -0.79 -15.07 -12.53
C GLU A 43 -1.31 -15.85 -11.32
N ILE A 44 -2.08 -15.18 -10.46
CA ILE A 44 -2.70 -15.85 -9.30
C ILE A 44 -3.85 -16.74 -9.81
N PRO A 45 -3.89 -18.04 -9.44
CA PRO A 45 -4.97 -18.93 -9.84
C PRO A 45 -6.34 -18.45 -9.33
N LYS A 46 -7.39 -18.62 -10.13
CA LYS A 46 -8.78 -18.26 -9.76
C LYS A 46 -9.35 -19.02 -8.56
N SER A 47 -8.70 -20.09 -8.11
CA SER A 47 -9.07 -20.77 -6.86
C SER A 47 -8.68 -19.97 -5.61
N VAL A 48 -7.74 -19.04 -5.74
CA VAL A 48 -7.19 -18.28 -4.61
C VAL A 48 -8.17 -17.18 -4.21
N THR A 49 -8.45 -17.14 -2.91
CA THR A 49 -9.24 -16.10 -2.25
C THR A 49 -8.40 -15.26 -1.28
N THR A 50 -7.25 -15.76 -0.84
CA THR A 50 -6.36 -15.07 0.12
C THR A 50 -4.91 -15.09 -0.36
N ILE A 51 -4.27 -13.91 -0.33
CA ILE A 51 -2.82 -13.78 -0.41
C ILE A 51 -2.30 -13.70 1.03
N GLY A 52 -1.60 -14.75 1.46
CA GLY A 52 -1.16 -14.93 2.83
C GLY A 52 -0.12 -13.91 3.28
N LYS A 53 0.09 -13.85 4.60
CA LYS A 53 1.13 -13.01 5.22
C LYS A 53 2.49 -13.40 4.63
N TYR A 54 3.28 -12.42 4.18
CA TYR A 54 4.58 -12.64 3.54
C TYR A 54 4.58 -13.49 2.25
N ALA A 55 3.42 -13.70 1.60
CA ALA A 55 3.29 -14.64 0.49
C ALA A 55 4.29 -14.37 -0.66
N PHE A 56 4.45 -13.12 -1.07
CA PHE A 56 5.38 -12.66 -2.10
C PHE A 56 6.56 -11.86 -1.52
N CYS A 57 6.78 -11.92 -0.21
CA CYS A 57 7.84 -11.15 0.45
C CYS A 57 9.22 -11.39 -0.18
N HIS A 58 9.94 -10.30 -0.50
CA HIS A 58 11.23 -10.27 -1.19
C HIS A 58 11.25 -10.86 -2.61
N CYS A 59 10.10 -11.00 -3.28
CA CYS A 59 9.99 -11.40 -4.68
C CYS A 59 10.47 -10.30 -5.65
N SER A 60 11.70 -9.84 -5.47
CA SER A 60 12.40 -8.83 -6.26
C SER A 60 12.62 -9.19 -7.73
N GLY A 61 12.26 -10.39 -8.20
CA GLY A 61 12.21 -10.69 -9.63
C GLY A 61 10.82 -10.51 -10.25
N LEU A 62 9.77 -10.37 -9.45
CA LEU A 62 8.39 -10.12 -9.88
C LEU A 62 8.30 -8.71 -10.48
N THR A 63 7.88 -8.61 -11.73
CA THR A 63 7.72 -7.32 -12.42
C THR A 63 6.27 -6.91 -12.57
N SER A 64 5.35 -7.88 -12.63
CA SER A 64 3.91 -7.65 -12.73
C SER A 64 3.14 -8.83 -12.15
N ILE A 65 1.91 -8.59 -11.72
CA ILE A 65 1.04 -9.63 -11.17
C ILE A 65 -0.40 -9.45 -11.62
N THR A 66 -1.07 -10.55 -11.93
CA THR A 66 -2.53 -10.59 -12.14
C THR A 66 -3.20 -11.14 -10.90
N ILE A 67 -4.03 -10.33 -10.25
CA ILE A 67 -4.82 -10.71 -9.08
C ILE A 67 -6.29 -10.86 -9.51
N PRO A 68 -6.87 -12.08 -9.49
CA PRO A 68 -8.25 -12.27 -9.89
C PRO A 68 -9.23 -11.71 -8.85
N ASN A 69 -10.45 -11.36 -9.29
CA ASN A 69 -11.56 -10.91 -8.42
C ASN A 69 -12.05 -11.97 -7.42
N THR A 70 -11.48 -13.17 -7.42
CA THR A 70 -11.71 -14.16 -6.36
C THR A 70 -10.93 -13.85 -5.09
N VAL A 71 -9.85 -13.06 -5.19
CA VAL A 71 -9.05 -12.63 -4.04
C VAL A 71 -9.78 -11.54 -3.26
N THR A 72 -10.19 -11.86 -2.04
CA THR A 72 -10.87 -10.91 -1.14
C THR A 72 -9.93 -10.34 -0.09
N THR A 73 -8.79 -10.97 0.15
CA THR A 73 -7.86 -10.61 1.24
C THR A 73 -6.41 -10.57 0.76
N ILE A 74 -5.71 -9.46 1.04
CA ILE A 74 -4.27 -9.30 0.90
C ILE A 74 -3.70 -9.01 2.28
N LYS A 75 -3.03 -10.00 2.89
CA LYS A 75 -2.58 -9.92 4.29
C LYS A 75 -1.32 -9.06 4.47
N ASP A 76 -1.00 -8.77 5.74
CA ASP A 76 0.20 -8.06 6.16
C ASP A 76 1.46 -8.52 5.40
N GLU A 77 2.26 -7.55 4.93
CA GLU A 77 3.55 -7.79 4.26
C GLU A 77 3.49 -8.73 3.04
N ALA A 78 2.30 -8.95 2.45
CA ALA A 78 2.11 -9.87 1.32
C ALA A 78 3.09 -9.65 0.17
N PHE A 79 3.34 -8.39 -0.22
CA PHE A 79 4.27 -7.99 -1.28
C PHE A 79 5.43 -7.15 -0.75
N TYR A 80 5.78 -7.29 0.53
CA TYR A 80 6.90 -6.57 1.13
C TYR A 80 8.19 -6.78 0.32
N ASP A 81 8.84 -5.68 -0.06
CA ASP A 81 10.11 -5.65 -0.81
C ASP A 81 10.06 -6.42 -2.16
N CYS A 82 8.91 -6.37 -2.84
CA CYS A 82 8.79 -6.69 -4.27
C CYS A 82 9.37 -5.56 -5.13
N SER A 83 10.65 -5.27 -4.95
CA SER A 83 11.32 -4.05 -5.44
C SER A 83 11.24 -3.79 -6.96
N ASN A 84 11.03 -4.81 -7.78
CA ASN A 84 10.88 -4.68 -9.23
C ASN A 84 9.42 -4.65 -9.74
N LEU A 85 8.43 -4.75 -8.85
CA LEU A 85 7.02 -4.66 -9.24
C LEU A 85 6.71 -3.23 -9.71
N THR A 86 6.27 -3.09 -10.96
CA THR A 86 6.06 -1.76 -11.57
C THR A 86 4.61 -1.28 -11.54
N SER A 87 3.66 -2.22 -11.51
CA SER A 87 2.23 -1.91 -11.52
C SER A 87 1.41 -2.93 -10.77
N ILE A 88 0.34 -2.49 -10.14
CA ILE A 88 -0.65 -3.36 -9.52
C ILE A 88 -2.08 -2.86 -9.71
N ILE A 89 -2.99 -3.80 -9.96
CA ILE A 89 -4.42 -3.56 -9.94
C ILE A 89 -4.98 -4.39 -8.78
N ILE A 90 -5.46 -3.70 -7.74
CA ILE A 90 -6.13 -4.35 -6.61
C ILE A 90 -7.58 -4.64 -7.05
N PRO A 91 -8.05 -5.90 -6.94
CA PRO A 91 -9.37 -6.26 -7.45
C PRO A 91 -10.50 -5.72 -6.55
N GLU A 92 -11.66 -5.45 -7.16
CA GLU A 92 -12.87 -4.91 -6.50
C GLU A 92 -13.35 -5.73 -5.29
N SER A 93 -12.94 -6.99 -5.19
CA SER A 93 -13.25 -7.89 -4.07
C SER A 93 -12.47 -7.58 -2.78
N VAL A 94 -11.45 -6.73 -2.80
CA VAL A 94 -10.60 -6.41 -1.65
C VAL A 94 -11.13 -5.19 -0.89
N THR A 95 -11.35 -5.32 0.41
CA THR A 95 -11.92 -4.25 1.26
C THR A 95 -10.89 -3.54 2.15
N THR A 96 -9.72 -4.13 2.33
CA THR A 96 -8.64 -3.62 3.19
C THR A 96 -7.28 -3.88 2.56
N ILE A 97 -6.39 -2.89 2.61
CA ILE A 97 -4.97 -3.06 2.35
C ILE A 97 -4.26 -3.13 3.71
N GLU A 98 -3.80 -4.31 4.09
CA GLU A 98 -3.18 -4.55 5.41
C GLU A 98 -1.78 -3.90 5.54
N ASN A 99 -1.17 -4.04 6.73
CA ASN A 99 0.04 -3.31 7.05
C ASN A 99 1.20 -3.78 6.17
N LYS A 100 2.00 -2.83 5.69
CA LYS A 100 3.18 -3.07 4.85
C LYS A 100 2.92 -3.92 3.59
N ALA A 101 1.66 -4.04 3.16
CA ALA A 101 1.26 -4.95 2.08
C ALA A 101 2.11 -4.76 0.81
N PHE A 102 2.47 -3.51 0.47
CA PHE A 102 3.30 -3.13 -0.68
C PHE A 102 4.53 -2.30 -0.28
N SER A 103 4.94 -2.33 1.00
CA SER A 103 6.11 -1.57 1.44
C SER A 103 7.38 -2.06 0.73
N GLY A 104 8.25 -1.13 0.32
CA GLY A 104 9.50 -1.45 -0.38
C GLY A 104 9.34 -1.85 -1.85
N CYS A 105 8.17 -1.64 -2.46
CA CYS A 105 7.99 -1.79 -3.90
C CYS A 105 8.58 -0.55 -4.63
N PHE A 106 9.92 -0.38 -4.58
CA PHE A 106 10.61 0.85 -5.02
C PHE A 106 10.29 1.28 -6.47
N ASN A 107 10.08 0.32 -7.38
CA ASN A 107 9.79 0.58 -8.79
C ASN A 107 8.29 0.69 -9.13
N LEU A 108 7.41 0.65 -8.12
CA LEU A 108 5.97 0.72 -8.33
C LEU A 108 5.57 2.13 -8.78
N THR A 109 5.17 2.26 -10.04
CA THR A 109 4.76 3.55 -10.62
C THR A 109 3.25 3.72 -10.72
N ASN A 110 2.50 2.62 -10.82
CA ASN A 110 1.05 2.63 -11.05
C ASN A 110 0.32 1.70 -10.10
N ILE A 111 -0.71 2.22 -9.44
CA ILE A 111 -1.54 1.47 -8.48
C ILE A 111 -2.99 1.84 -8.73
N THR A 112 -3.84 0.84 -8.96
CA THR A 112 -5.30 1.01 -8.93
C THR A 112 -5.84 0.43 -7.64
N ILE A 113 -6.45 1.29 -6.81
CA ILE A 113 -7.17 0.89 -5.60
C ILE A 113 -8.68 0.99 -5.89
N PRO A 114 -9.47 -0.06 -5.64
CA PRO A 114 -10.90 -0.06 -5.91
C PRO A 114 -11.69 0.71 -4.83
N ASN A 115 -12.91 1.13 -5.18
CA ASN A 115 -13.85 1.84 -4.27
C ASN A 115 -14.47 0.94 -3.19
N THR A 116 -13.99 -0.31 -3.06
CA THR A 116 -14.33 -1.20 -1.95
C THR A 116 -13.34 -1.12 -0.80
N VAL A 117 -12.16 -0.53 -1.00
CA VAL A 117 -11.15 -0.36 0.05
C VAL A 117 -11.56 0.73 1.02
N THR A 118 -11.70 0.40 2.29
CA THR A 118 -12.11 1.35 3.35
C THR A 118 -10.96 1.84 4.21
N THR A 119 -9.85 1.09 4.24
CA THR A 119 -8.68 1.36 5.08
C THR A 119 -7.39 1.08 4.32
N ILE A 120 -6.45 2.02 4.39
CA ILE A 120 -5.06 1.85 3.97
C ILE A 120 -4.22 1.67 5.24
N GLY A 121 -3.67 0.47 5.43
CA GLY A 121 -2.94 0.08 6.64
C GLY A 121 -1.62 0.82 6.86
N ASN A 122 -1.00 0.57 8.01
CA ASN A 122 0.28 1.17 8.34
C ASN A 122 1.36 0.72 7.34
N ASP A 123 2.20 1.66 6.91
CA ASP A 123 3.29 1.42 5.96
C ASP A 123 2.85 0.79 4.62
N ALA A 124 1.55 0.77 4.28
CA ALA A 124 1.01 -0.01 3.17
C ALA A 124 1.77 0.18 1.84
N PHE A 125 2.20 1.42 1.55
CA PHE A 125 2.99 1.81 0.39
C PHE A 125 4.28 2.57 0.78
N SER A 126 4.78 2.34 2.00
CA SER A 126 6.02 2.96 2.48
C SER A 126 7.19 2.56 1.59
N TYR A 127 8.03 3.53 1.21
CA TYR A 127 9.15 3.39 0.27
C TYR A 127 8.79 3.02 -1.18
N CYS A 128 7.56 3.27 -1.64
CA CYS A 128 7.23 3.24 -3.06
C CYS A 128 7.79 4.48 -3.79
N SER A 129 9.11 4.61 -3.85
CA SER A 129 9.82 5.83 -4.25
C SER A 129 9.59 6.24 -5.71
N SER A 130 9.17 5.34 -6.59
CA SER A 130 8.83 5.64 -8.00
C SER A 130 7.35 5.95 -8.23
N LEU A 131 6.51 5.89 -7.20
CA LEU A 131 5.07 6.17 -7.32
C LEU A 131 4.88 7.66 -7.57
N THR A 132 4.34 8.03 -8.74
CA THR A 132 4.20 9.45 -9.13
C THR A 132 2.83 10.03 -8.83
N ASN A 133 1.79 9.20 -8.87
CA ASN A 133 0.39 9.59 -8.66
C ASN A 133 -0.36 8.46 -7.96
N ILE A 134 -1.32 8.82 -7.10
CA ILE A 134 -2.27 7.89 -6.52
C ILE A 134 -3.62 8.56 -6.29
N THR A 135 -4.69 7.86 -6.65
CA THR A 135 -6.06 8.24 -6.29
C THR A 135 -6.48 7.42 -5.07
N ILE A 136 -6.76 8.08 -3.96
CA ILE A 136 -7.36 7.43 -2.79
C ILE A 136 -8.87 7.29 -3.05
N PRO A 137 -9.44 6.08 -3.01
CA PRO A 137 -10.85 5.87 -3.29
C PRO A 137 -11.80 6.57 -2.31
N GLU A 138 -12.98 6.98 -2.79
CA GLU A 138 -14.01 7.67 -1.98
C GLU A 138 -14.55 6.82 -0.82
N SER A 139 -14.26 5.52 -0.77
CA SER A 139 -14.60 4.64 0.35
C SER A 139 -13.61 4.70 1.52
N VAL A 140 -12.41 5.26 1.33
CA VAL A 140 -11.36 5.25 2.34
C VAL A 140 -11.68 6.24 3.46
N THR A 141 -11.69 5.75 4.70
CA THR A 141 -11.92 6.58 5.88
C THR A 141 -10.63 6.83 6.68
N THR A 142 -9.66 5.92 6.57
CA THR A 142 -8.41 5.95 7.35
C THR A 142 -7.19 5.72 6.46
N ILE A 143 -6.21 6.62 6.60
CA ILE A 143 -4.85 6.47 6.06
C ILE A 143 -3.91 6.19 7.24
N GLY A 144 -3.31 5.01 7.27
CA GLY A 144 -2.48 4.54 8.38
C GLY A 144 -1.16 5.29 8.57
N ASN A 145 -0.47 4.97 9.66
CA ASN A 145 0.85 5.51 9.95
C ASN A 145 1.84 5.11 8.85
N TYR A 146 2.71 6.01 8.41
CA TYR A 146 3.71 5.78 7.37
C TYR A 146 3.15 5.27 6.02
N ALA A 147 1.84 5.31 5.78
CA ALA A 147 1.19 4.65 4.64
C ALA A 147 1.83 4.96 3.27
N PHE A 148 2.31 6.19 3.06
CA PHE A 148 3.01 6.67 1.88
C PHE A 148 4.36 7.33 2.23
N SER A 149 4.95 6.96 3.38
CA SER A 149 6.25 7.50 3.78
C SER A 149 7.33 7.17 2.74
N ASN A 150 8.20 8.13 2.43
CA ASN A 150 9.26 8.01 1.43
C ASN A 150 8.78 7.71 -0.01
N CYS A 151 7.53 8.04 -0.36
CA CYS A 151 7.08 8.10 -1.75
C CYS A 151 7.63 9.37 -2.43
N SER A 152 8.94 9.46 -2.59
CA SER A 152 9.65 10.69 -2.95
C SER A 152 9.31 11.24 -4.34
N SER A 153 8.84 10.41 -5.27
CA SER A 153 8.39 10.84 -6.61
C SER A 153 6.92 11.22 -6.68
N LEU A 154 6.16 11.11 -5.58
CA LEU A 154 4.73 11.40 -5.56
C LEU A 154 4.48 12.89 -5.77
N THR A 155 3.95 13.26 -6.94
CA THR A 155 3.71 14.65 -7.33
C THR A 155 2.30 15.12 -7.01
N SER A 156 1.33 14.20 -6.99
CA SER A 156 -0.07 14.52 -6.74
C SER A 156 -0.76 13.41 -5.95
N ILE A 157 -1.69 13.82 -5.08
CA ILE A 157 -2.59 12.95 -4.36
C ILE A 157 -3.90 13.68 -4.07
N THR A 158 -5.02 12.97 -4.23
CA THR A 158 -6.34 13.45 -3.84
C THR A 158 -6.77 12.72 -2.56
N ILE A 159 -7.07 13.47 -1.50
CA ILE A 159 -7.67 12.94 -0.27
C ILE A 159 -9.19 13.15 -0.37
N PRO A 160 -10.01 12.07 -0.39
CA PRO A 160 -11.45 12.18 -0.53
C PRO A 160 -12.11 12.69 0.76
N ASN A 161 -13.32 13.24 0.60
CA ASN A 161 -14.12 13.83 1.70
C ASN A 161 -14.65 12.80 2.72
N THR A 162 -14.30 11.54 2.56
CA THR A 162 -14.61 10.44 3.48
C THR A 162 -13.48 10.14 4.46
N VAL A 163 -12.25 10.63 4.18
CA VAL A 163 -11.12 10.46 5.11
C VAL A 163 -11.35 11.30 6.35
N THR A 164 -11.25 10.66 7.51
CA THR A 164 -11.34 11.31 8.83
C THR A 164 -10.00 11.34 9.55
N THR A 165 -9.12 10.38 9.24
CA THR A 165 -7.86 10.14 9.97
C THR A 165 -6.69 10.01 9.00
N ILE A 166 -5.66 10.81 9.22
CA ILE A 166 -4.34 10.69 8.58
C ILE A 166 -3.31 10.34 9.65
N GLY A 167 -2.67 9.18 9.52
CA GLY A 167 -1.74 8.65 10.51
C GLY A 167 -0.42 9.41 10.63
N LYS A 168 0.36 9.07 11.66
CA LYS A 168 1.70 9.62 11.89
C LYS A 168 2.61 9.30 10.72
N TYR A 169 3.42 10.27 10.29
CA TYR A 169 4.34 10.13 9.15
C TYR A 169 3.70 9.66 7.83
N ALA A 170 2.37 9.71 7.68
CA ALA A 170 1.66 9.10 6.55
C ALA A 170 2.21 9.50 5.18
N PHE A 171 2.65 10.75 5.01
CA PHE A 171 3.25 11.30 3.80
C PHE A 171 4.65 11.88 4.05
N SER A 172 5.34 11.42 5.10
CA SER A 172 6.68 11.91 5.43
C SER A 172 7.64 11.66 4.25
N ASN A 173 8.51 12.63 3.95
CA ASN A 173 9.48 12.57 2.85
C ASN A 173 8.86 12.40 1.43
N CYS A 174 7.61 12.78 1.21
CA CYS A 174 7.03 12.94 -0.13
C CYS A 174 7.51 14.27 -0.77
N SER A 175 8.81 14.37 -1.04
CA SER A 175 9.50 15.63 -1.40
C SER A 175 9.09 16.25 -2.75
N SER A 176 8.53 15.45 -3.66
CA SER A 176 8.01 15.92 -4.96
C SER A 176 6.56 16.43 -4.90
N LEU A 177 5.87 16.28 -3.76
CA LEU A 177 4.48 16.68 -3.63
C LEU A 177 4.38 18.22 -3.58
N THR A 178 3.64 18.81 -4.52
CA THR A 178 3.59 20.28 -4.68
C THR A 178 2.38 20.93 -4.02
N SER A 179 1.27 20.20 -3.94
CA SER A 179 0.03 20.69 -3.34
C SER A 179 -0.81 19.55 -2.79
N ILE A 180 -1.49 19.81 -1.69
CA ILE A 180 -2.52 18.92 -1.17
C ILE A 180 -3.65 19.74 -0.52
N THR A 181 -4.88 19.27 -0.73
CA THR A 181 -6.05 19.76 -0.01
C THR A 181 -6.46 18.67 0.98
N ILE A 182 -6.49 19.03 2.26
CA ILE A 182 -6.98 18.17 3.34
C ILE A 182 -8.46 18.53 3.57
N PRO A 183 -9.41 17.61 3.31
CA PRO A 183 -10.83 17.93 3.32
C PRO A 183 -11.36 18.19 4.73
N LYS A 184 -12.50 18.87 4.81
CA LYS A 184 -13.17 19.23 6.08
C LYS A 184 -13.52 18.03 6.98
N SER A 185 -13.62 16.84 6.40
CA SER A 185 -13.91 15.59 7.10
C SER A 185 -12.78 15.12 8.00
N VAL A 186 -11.54 15.57 7.74
CA VAL A 186 -10.38 15.19 8.53
C VAL A 186 -10.44 15.87 9.89
N THR A 187 -10.45 15.06 10.94
CA THR A 187 -10.48 15.49 12.34
C THR A 187 -9.20 15.13 13.08
N TYR A 188 -8.36 14.24 12.53
CA TYR A 188 -7.05 13.89 13.09
C TYR A 188 -5.96 13.85 12.01
N ILE A 189 -4.84 14.51 12.29
CA ILE A 189 -3.62 14.43 11.49
C ILE A 189 -2.45 14.13 12.41
N GLY A 190 -1.82 12.97 12.19
CA GLY A 190 -0.76 12.48 13.05
C GLY A 190 0.52 13.32 13.00
N GLU A 191 1.28 13.18 14.08
CA GLU A 191 2.64 13.69 14.22
C GLU A 191 3.49 13.40 12.97
N HIS A 192 4.21 14.42 12.50
CA HIS A 192 5.07 14.34 11.31
C HIS A 192 4.38 13.87 10.01
N ALA A 193 3.04 13.85 9.90
CA ALA A 193 2.32 13.31 8.74
C ALA A 193 2.80 13.86 7.39
N PHE A 194 3.17 15.14 7.32
CA PHE A 194 3.70 15.80 6.13
C PHE A 194 5.14 16.31 6.33
N SER A 195 5.87 15.72 7.28
CA SER A 195 7.25 16.13 7.56
C SER A 195 8.16 15.95 6.34
N TYR A 196 9.06 16.90 6.12
CA TYR A 196 10.05 16.88 5.02
C TYR A 196 9.43 16.86 3.61
N CYS A 197 8.16 17.24 3.47
CA CYS A 197 7.55 17.57 2.18
C CYS A 197 7.95 18.99 1.75
N THR A 198 9.22 19.19 1.39
CA THR A 198 9.84 20.53 1.29
C THR A 198 9.24 21.48 0.26
N ASN A 199 8.48 20.97 -0.73
CA ASN A 199 7.90 21.76 -1.80
C ASN A 199 6.38 21.95 -1.69
N ILE A 200 5.74 21.35 -0.68
CA ILE A 200 4.28 21.24 -0.62
C ILE A 200 3.59 22.51 -0.13
N ASN A 201 2.53 22.91 -0.82
CA ASN A 201 1.55 23.87 -0.34
C ASN A 201 0.33 23.12 0.19
N ILE A 202 0.01 23.31 1.47
CA ILE A 202 -1.08 22.60 2.14
C ILE A 202 -2.25 23.56 2.35
N VAL A 203 -3.44 23.14 1.93
CA VAL A 203 -4.71 23.79 2.31
C VAL A 203 -5.48 22.80 3.16
N VAL A 204 -5.82 23.18 4.39
CA VAL A 204 -6.74 22.41 5.25
C VAL A 204 -8.09 23.10 5.21
N GLU A 205 -9.12 22.40 4.72
CA GLU A 205 -10.47 22.94 4.57
C GLU A 205 -11.26 23.01 5.88
N ASN A 206 -10.77 22.33 6.92
CA ASN A 206 -11.34 22.42 8.25
C ASN A 206 -10.78 23.63 9.01
N SER A 207 -11.44 24.05 10.08
CA SER A 207 -10.88 25.06 10.98
C SER A 207 -9.81 24.45 11.89
N LYS A 208 -8.77 25.21 12.22
CA LYS A 208 -7.65 24.75 13.08
C LYS A 208 -8.08 24.18 14.43
N LYS A 209 -9.21 24.63 14.99
CA LYS A 209 -9.75 24.16 16.28
C LYS A 209 -10.49 22.82 16.19
N ASN A 210 -10.83 22.37 14.99
CA ASN A 210 -11.63 21.16 14.75
C ASN A 210 -10.76 19.97 14.32
N VAL A 211 -9.44 20.16 14.24
CA VAL A 211 -8.49 19.13 13.85
C VAL A 211 -7.51 18.92 14.99
N ASP A 212 -7.39 17.69 15.46
CA ASP A 212 -6.32 17.26 16.35
C ASP A 212 -5.06 17.02 15.52
N TYR A 213 -4.01 17.79 15.79
CA TYR A 213 -2.73 17.67 15.08
C TYR A 213 -1.57 18.15 15.97
N ASP A 214 -0.40 17.54 15.79
CA ASP A 214 0.82 17.94 16.49
C ASP A 214 1.55 19.10 15.76
N ILE A 215 2.34 19.90 16.48
CA ILE A 215 3.11 20.99 15.86
C ILE A 215 4.10 20.51 14.78
N SER A 216 4.58 19.28 14.90
CA SER A 216 5.48 18.62 13.93
C SER A 216 4.80 18.15 12.65
N THR A 217 3.46 18.11 12.62
CA THR A 217 2.65 17.56 11.51
C THR A 217 3.08 18.09 10.14
N PHE A 218 3.40 19.38 10.07
CA PHE A 218 3.76 20.09 8.84
C PHE A 218 5.23 20.56 8.82
N GLN A 219 6.09 19.94 9.64
CA GLN A 219 7.49 20.34 9.74
C GLN A 219 8.20 20.27 8.39
N GLY A 220 8.80 21.38 7.96
CA GLY A 220 9.52 21.45 6.68
C GLY A 220 8.62 21.60 5.46
N CYS A 221 7.30 21.74 5.60
CA CYS A 221 6.41 22.09 4.50
C CYS A 221 6.64 23.53 4.03
N LYS A 222 6.47 23.79 2.72
CA LYS A 222 6.69 25.11 2.13
C LYS A 222 5.65 26.14 2.58
N SER A 223 4.38 25.77 2.57
CA SER A 223 3.31 26.64 3.07
C SER A 223 2.13 25.85 3.62
N LEU A 224 1.41 26.46 4.57
CA LEU A 224 0.21 25.93 5.21
C LEU A 224 -0.84 27.03 5.29
N LYS A 225 -2.05 26.74 4.81
CA LYS A 225 -3.24 27.59 4.91
C LYS A 225 -4.38 26.80 5.50
N TRP A 226 -5.16 27.44 6.35
CA TRP A 226 -6.42 26.93 6.88
C TRP A 226 -7.56 27.72 6.22
N ALA A 227 -8.52 27.03 5.60
CA ALA A 227 -9.75 27.64 5.13
C ALA A 227 -10.64 27.98 6.34
N LYS A 228 -11.43 29.05 6.22
CA LYS A 228 -12.32 29.52 7.29
C LYS A 228 -13.61 28.73 7.30
#